data_AF-A0A928B7P6-F1
#
_entry.id   AF-A0A928B7P6-F1
#
_cell.length_a   1.000
_cell.length_b   1.000
_cell.length_c   1.000
_cell.angle_alpha   90.00
_cell.angle_beta   90.00
_cell.angle_gamma   90.00
#
_symmetry.space_group_name_H-M   'P 1'
#
loop_
_entity.id
_entity.type
_entity.pdbx_description
1 polymer ?
#
loop_
_entity_poly.entity_id
_entity_poly.type
_entity_poly.pdbx_seq_one_letter_code
_entity_poly.pdbx_strand_id
1 'polypeptide(L)'
;MARKKIETIINEKIHPFSLNEKGCADIACLVSQYKYDTLRKCVDIGVANYFRYDDNGQLTQESVNTFLNKLGGIAHNKSLPPIEQEILHLKNKGKYTFRYWRDDIADEILHDYARVLRAHWTEQMVVEDLKGETIQLMNRSGNWSTWTSYMRHWIEDIKKWGQEDTVSVQQSGTILPDALYNCLQSNIQSLCKQINASYENNLFDCTAVIMRRLLESLLVLCYQNTGIEADIMDKSGCYHITLDKIIKNAEQNKTLALSANTRKEMAIFKDLGNYSAHKIWYNCTQQDIKPHILKYRTIIEELMYKSGVKK
;
A
#
# COMPACT_ATOMS: atom_id res chain seq x y z
N MET A 1 -42.13 -14.83 -15.67
CA MET A 1 -41.68 -15.99 -16.46
C MET A 1 -41.06 -17.01 -15.52
N ALA A 2 -41.44 -18.28 -15.61
CA ALA A 2 -40.84 -19.34 -14.80
C ALA A 2 -39.36 -19.52 -15.16
N ARG A 3 -38.48 -19.70 -14.16
CA ARG A 3 -37.06 -19.96 -14.38
C ARG A 3 -36.92 -21.33 -15.07
N LYS A 4 -36.24 -21.39 -16.22
CA LYS A 4 -35.90 -22.67 -16.88
C LYS A 4 -35.05 -23.50 -15.93
N LYS A 5 -35.31 -24.81 -15.85
CA LYS A 5 -34.50 -25.75 -15.05
C LYS A 5 -33.06 -25.79 -15.56
N ILE A 6 -32.09 -26.06 -14.67
CA ILE A 6 -30.67 -26.12 -15.04
C ILE A 6 -30.44 -27.26 -16.05
N GLU A 7 -31.11 -28.42 -15.91
CA GLU A 7 -31.00 -29.51 -16.88
C GLU A 7 -31.45 -29.06 -18.28
N THR A 8 -32.52 -28.27 -18.36
CA THR A 8 -33.04 -27.74 -19.63
C THR A 8 -32.03 -26.80 -20.28
N ILE A 9 -31.43 -25.90 -19.50
CA ILE A 9 -30.41 -24.96 -20.01
C ILE A 9 -29.19 -25.73 -20.54
N ILE A 10 -28.74 -26.75 -19.81
CA ILE A 10 -27.59 -27.56 -20.23
C ILE A 10 -27.91 -28.32 -21.52
N ASN A 11 -29.06 -29.01 -21.60
CA ASN A 11 -29.49 -29.72 -22.81
C ASN A 11 -29.59 -28.80 -24.04
N GLU A 12 -30.08 -27.56 -23.85
CA GLU A 12 -30.10 -26.55 -24.93
C GLU A 12 -28.68 -26.16 -25.38
N LYS A 13 -27.72 -26.05 -24.44
CA LYS A 13 -26.34 -25.66 -24.75
C LYS A 13 -25.53 -26.77 -25.42
N ILE A 14 -25.78 -28.03 -25.09
CA ILE A 14 -24.99 -29.16 -25.62
C ILE A 14 -25.55 -29.74 -26.93
N HIS A 15 -26.59 -29.15 -27.53
CA HIS A 15 -27.15 -29.63 -28.80
C HIS A 15 -26.05 -29.79 -29.87
N PRO A 16 -26.02 -30.90 -30.65
CA PRO A 16 -27.05 -31.95 -30.82
C PRO A 16 -27.03 -33.08 -29.80
N PHE A 17 -26.19 -32.99 -28.77
CA PHE A 17 -26.13 -34.01 -27.72
C PHE A 17 -27.23 -33.82 -26.68
N SER A 18 -27.40 -34.83 -25.81
CA SER A 18 -28.34 -34.79 -24.70
C SER A 18 -27.74 -35.47 -23.46
N LEU A 19 -28.20 -35.05 -22.28
CA LEU A 19 -27.83 -35.69 -21.02
C LEU A 19 -28.38 -37.13 -20.96
N ASN A 20 -27.51 -38.09 -20.66
CA ASN A 20 -27.93 -39.44 -20.31
C ASN A 20 -28.41 -39.52 -18.85
N GLU A 21 -28.91 -40.69 -18.40
CA GLU A 21 -29.44 -40.88 -17.04
C GLU A 21 -28.44 -40.47 -15.95
N LYS A 22 -27.17 -40.86 -16.11
CA LYS A 22 -26.10 -40.49 -15.18
C LYS A 22 -25.90 -38.96 -15.15
N GLY A 23 -25.81 -38.32 -16.31
CA GLY A 23 -25.69 -36.87 -16.42
C GLY A 23 -26.86 -36.14 -15.77
N CYS A 24 -28.09 -36.63 -15.97
CA CYS A 24 -29.28 -36.09 -15.28
C CYS A 24 -29.18 -36.21 -13.76
N ALA A 25 -28.72 -37.36 -13.24
CA ALA A 25 -28.52 -37.56 -11.80
C ALA A 25 -27.42 -36.64 -11.23
N ASP A 26 -26.31 -36.48 -11.95
CA ASP A 26 -25.20 -35.60 -11.57
C ASP A 26 -25.66 -34.13 -11.48
N ILE A 27 -26.45 -33.66 -12.47
CA ILE A 27 -27.02 -32.30 -12.44
C ILE A 27 -28.02 -32.15 -11.30
N ALA A 28 -28.88 -33.13 -11.05
CA ALA A 28 -29.83 -33.09 -9.93
C ALA A 28 -29.12 -32.96 -8.58
N CYS A 29 -27.98 -33.65 -8.41
CA CYS A 29 -27.12 -33.52 -7.23
C CYS A 29 -26.54 -32.10 -7.10
N LEU A 30 -26.10 -31.48 -8.19
CA LEU A 30 -25.62 -30.09 -8.15
C LEU A 30 -26.74 -29.10 -7.80
N VAL A 31 -27.94 -29.30 -8.36
CA VAL A 31 -29.11 -28.44 -8.09
C VAL A 31 -29.54 -28.51 -6.62
N SER A 32 -29.35 -29.65 -5.94
CA SER A 32 -29.65 -29.76 -4.51
C SER A 32 -28.61 -29.09 -3.60
N GLN A 33 -27.36 -28.97 -4.06
CA GLN A 33 -26.25 -28.42 -3.27
C GLN A 33 -26.03 -26.91 -3.49
N TYR A 34 -26.34 -26.38 -4.67
CA TYR A 34 -25.98 -25.01 -5.04
C TYR A 34 -27.19 -24.18 -5.49
N LYS A 35 -27.12 -22.87 -5.22
CA LYS A 35 -28.16 -21.93 -5.65
C LYS A 35 -28.25 -21.85 -7.17
N TYR A 36 -29.48 -21.69 -7.68
CA TYR A 36 -29.77 -21.57 -9.12
C TYR A 36 -28.87 -20.56 -9.85
N ASP A 37 -28.75 -19.34 -9.30
CA ASP A 37 -27.99 -18.27 -9.96
C ASP A 37 -26.48 -18.56 -9.98
N THR A 38 -25.95 -19.28 -8.98
CA THR A 38 -24.57 -19.76 -8.97
C THR A 38 -24.36 -20.82 -10.04
N LEU A 39 -25.23 -21.83 -10.12
CA LEU A 39 -25.13 -22.90 -11.11
C LEU A 39 -25.25 -22.37 -12.54
N ARG A 40 -26.17 -21.44 -12.78
CA ARG A 40 -26.31 -20.80 -14.09
C ARG A 40 -25.00 -20.13 -14.54
N LYS A 41 -24.36 -19.36 -13.66
CA LYS A 41 -23.04 -18.77 -13.93
C LYS A 41 -21.97 -19.85 -14.16
N CYS A 42 -22.01 -20.95 -13.41
CA CYS A 42 -21.06 -22.06 -13.60
C CYS A 42 -21.23 -22.75 -14.96
N VAL A 43 -22.46 -22.89 -15.44
CA VAL A 43 -22.75 -23.37 -16.79
C VAL A 43 -22.15 -22.44 -17.84
N ASP A 44 -22.40 -21.13 -17.73
CA ASP A 44 -21.86 -20.15 -18.68
C ASP A 44 -20.31 -20.15 -18.71
N ILE A 45 -19.66 -20.23 -17.53
CA ILE A 45 -18.20 -20.36 -17.41
C ILE A 45 -17.69 -21.65 -18.03
N GLY A 46 -18.36 -22.77 -17.75
CA GLY A 46 -17.98 -24.08 -18.26
C GLY A 46 -18.06 -24.14 -19.79
N VAL A 47 -19.16 -23.61 -20.35
CA VAL A 47 -19.35 -23.51 -21.81
C VAL A 47 -18.22 -22.69 -22.43
N ALA A 48 -17.96 -21.49 -21.92
CA ALA A 48 -16.94 -20.60 -22.46
C ALA A 48 -15.53 -21.21 -22.43
N ASN A 49 -15.19 -21.98 -21.40
CA ASN A 49 -13.85 -22.54 -21.24
C ASN A 49 -13.64 -23.87 -21.98
N TYR A 50 -14.65 -24.73 -22.01
CA TYR A 50 -14.47 -26.13 -22.42
C TYR A 50 -15.05 -26.48 -23.78
N PHE A 51 -16.06 -25.78 -24.30
CA PHE A 51 -16.63 -26.12 -25.61
C PHE A 51 -15.60 -25.96 -26.72
N ARG A 52 -15.54 -26.94 -27.62
CA ARG A 52 -14.71 -26.94 -28.82
C ARG A 52 -15.56 -27.37 -30.00
N TYR A 53 -15.25 -26.81 -31.16
CA TYR A 53 -15.96 -27.06 -32.40
C TYR A 53 -15.00 -27.72 -33.39
N ASP A 54 -15.50 -28.67 -34.18
CA ASP A 54 -14.73 -29.31 -35.25
C ASP A 54 -14.59 -28.40 -36.48
N ASP A 55 -13.92 -28.90 -37.51
CA ASP A 55 -13.70 -28.17 -38.77
C ASP A 55 -15.00 -27.81 -39.50
N ASN A 56 -16.11 -28.49 -39.19
CA ASN A 56 -17.45 -28.21 -39.72
C ASN A 56 -18.26 -27.26 -38.84
N GLY A 57 -17.65 -26.72 -37.77
CA GLY A 57 -18.30 -25.85 -36.81
C GLY A 57 -19.29 -26.57 -35.88
N GLN A 58 -19.25 -27.89 -35.80
CA GLN A 58 -20.11 -28.67 -34.90
C GLN A 58 -19.45 -28.85 -33.54
N LEU A 59 -20.24 -28.74 -32.48
CA LEU A 59 -19.79 -28.97 -31.11
C LEU A 59 -19.30 -30.43 -30.97
N THR A 60 -18.13 -30.64 -30.36
CA THR A 60 -17.57 -31.99 -30.22
C THR A 60 -18.05 -32.68 -28.95
N GLN A 61 -18.37 -33.98 -29.02
CA GLN A 61 -18.80 -34.79 -27.87
C GLN A 61 -17.76 -34.80 -26.75
N GLU A 62 -16.47 -34.83 -27.09
CA GLU A 62 -15.37 -34.82 -26.12
C GLU A 62 -15.35 -33.53 -25.28
N SER A 63 -15.58 -32.38 -25.92
CA SER A 63 -15.64 -31.09 -25.23
C SER A 63 -16.86 -30.98 -24.30
N VAL A 64 -17.99 -31.56 -24.71
CA VAL A 64 -19.20 -31.67 -23.88
C VAL A 64 -18.97 -32.56 -22.66
N ASN A 65 -18.35 -33.72 -22.85
CA ASN A 65 -18.02 -34.62 -21.74
C ASN A 65 -17.06 -33.93 -20.76
N THR A 66 -16.06 -33.20 -21.27
CA THR A 66 -15.12 -32.42 -20.44
C THR A 66 -15.85 -31.34 -19.65
N PHE A 67 -16.76 -30.59 -20.29
CA PHE A 67 -17.60 -29.58 -19.65
C PHE A 67 -18.41 -30.19 -18.49
N LEU A 68 -19.15 -31.28 -18.73
CA LEU A 68 -19.99 -31.91 -17.72
C LEU A 68 -19.16 -32.43 -16.53
N ASN A 69 -18.03 -33.08 -16.80
CA ASN A 69 -17.12 -33.59 -15.78
C ASN A 69 -16.50 -32.47 -14.93
N LYS A 70 -16.30 -31.27 -15.48
CA LYS A 70 -15.72 -30.12 -14.76
C LYS A 70 -16.76 -29.29 -14.03
N LEU A 71 -18.04 -29.36 -14.40
CA LEU A 71 -19.09 -28.49 -13.88
C LEU A 71 -19.21 -28.53 -12.34
N GLY A 72 -19.14 -29.71 -11.74
CA GLY A 72 -19.18 -29.85 -10.28
C GLY A 72 -18.01 -29.17 -9.57
N GLY A 73 -16.80 -29.26 -10.13
CA GLY A 73 -15.62 -28.56 -9.61
C GLY A 73 -15.73 -27.04 -9.75
N ILE A 74 -16.28 -26.55 -10.87
CA ILE A 74 -16.55 -25.11 -11.05
C ILE A 74 -17.56 -24.62 -10.00
N ALA A 75 -18.63 -25.39 -9.76
CA ALA A 75 -19.66 -25.06 -8.78
C ALA A 75 -19.10 -25.03 -7.35
N HIS A 76 -18.32 -26.05 -6.99
CA HIS A 76 -17.63 -26.08 -5.70
C HIS A 76 -16.75 -24.84 -5.51
N ASN A 77 -15.86 -24.55 -6.47
CA ASN A 77 -14.98 -23.38 -6.39
C ASN A 77 -15.79 -22.08 -6.26
N LYS A 78 -16.81 -21.88 -7.10
CA LYS A 78 -17.64 -20.66 -7.06
C LYS A 78 -18.50 -20.50 -5.81
N SER A 79 -18.65 -21.57 -5.01
CA SER A 79 -19.33 -21.50 -3.72
C SER A 79 -18.44 -21.03 -2.57
N LEU A 80 -17.12 -21.08 -2.73
CA LEU A 80 -16.15 -20.70 -1.71
C LEU A 80 -16.04 -19.17 -1.58
N PRO A 81 -15.61 -18.65 -0.41
CA PRO A 81 -15.24 -17.24 -0.25
C PRO A 81 -14.17 -16.79 -1.27
N PRO A 82 -14.07 -15.49 -1.61
CA PRO A 82 -13.14 -14.99 -2.62
C PRO A 82 -11.68 -15.38 -2.38
N ILE A 83 -11.20 -15.30 -1.14
CA ILE A 83 -9.83 -15.68 -0.77
C ILE A 83 -9.62 -17.19 -0.98
N GLU A 84 -10.56 -18.02 -0.53
CA GLU A 84 -10.52 -19.48 -0.70
C GLU A 84 -10.51 -19.91 -2.17
N GLN A 85 -11.27 -19.21 -3.02
CA GLN A 85 -11.22 -19.41 -4.47
C GLN A 85 -9.81 -19.21 -5.03
N GLU A 86 -9.12 -18.15 -4.61
CA GLU A 86 -7.78 -17.85 -5.09
C GLU A 86 -6.72 -18.77 -4.47
N ILE A 87 -6.82 -19.13 -3.19
CA ILE A 87 -5.94 -20.13 -2.58
C ILE A 87 -6.02 -21.45 -3.36
N LEU A 88 -7.24 -21.92 -3.67
CA LEU A 88 -7.41 -23.14 -4.46
C LEU A 88 -6.84 -23.00 -5.88
N HIS A 89 -7.00 -21.83 -6.51
CA HIS A 89 -6.39 -21.54 -7.80
C HIS A 89 -4.86 -21.60 -7.75
N LEU A 90 -4.24 -20.97 -6.75
CA LEU A 90 -2.81 -20.98 -6.51
C LEU A 90 -2.29 -22.39 -6.22
N LYS A 91 -3.00 -23.19 -5.43
CA LYS A 91 -2.64 -24.59 -5.18
C LYS A 91 -2.62 -25.41 -6.47
N ASN A 92 -3.63 -25.24 -7.33
CA ASN A 92 -3.67 -25.91 -8.62
C ASN A 92 -2.54 -25.45 -9.53
N LYS A 93 -2.29 -24.14 -9.64
CA LYS A 93 -1.17 -23.58 -10.42
C LYS A 93 0.17 -24.14 -9.94
N GLY A 94 0.37 -24.19 -8.63
CA GLY A 94 1.56 -24.72 -7.99
C GLY A 94 1.88 -26.16 -8.38
N LYS A 95 0.87 -27.04 -8.38
CA LYS A 95 1.00 -28.45 -8.84
C LYS A 95 1.49 -28.58 -10.28
N TYR A 96 1.14 -27.64 -11.15
CA TYR A 96 1.60 -27.61 -12.54
C TYR A 96 2.94 -26.90 -12.73
N THR A 97 3.30 -26.00 -11.82
CA THR A 97 4.50 -25.14 -11.95
C THR A 97 5.74 -25.82 -11.40
N PHE A 98 5.62 -26.53 -10.26
CA PHE A 98 6.77 -27.09 -9.56
C PHE A 98 6.87 -28.61 -9.73
N ARG A 99 8.10 -29.10 -9.98
CA ARG A 99 8.38 -30.54 -10.15
C ARG A 99 7.92 -31.40 -8.96
N TYR A 100 7.94 -30.82 -7.77
CA TYR A 100 7.36 -31.43 -6.57
C TYR A 100 6.56 -30.37 -5.82
N TRP A 101 5.47 -30.80 -5.19
CA TRP A 101 4.49 -29.93 -4.52
C TRP A 101 4.00 -30.60 -3.25
N ARG A 102 3.98 -29.86 -2.13
CA ARG A 102 3.46 -30.34 -0.85
C ARG A 102 2.16 -29.60 -0.55
N ASP A 103 1.03 -30.28 -0.77
CA ASP A 103 -0.30 -29.65 -0.69
C ASP A 103 -0.63 -29.17 0.73
N ASP A 104 -0.24 -29.94 1.75
CA ASP A 104 -0.37 -29.63 3.18
C ASP A 104 0.36 -28.34 3.55
N ILE A 105 1.62 -28.20 3.15
CA ILE A 105 2.43 -27.01 3.44
C ILE A 105 1.96 -25.81 2.62
N ALA A 106 1.57 -26.02 1.35
CA ALA A 106 1.06 -24.94 0.52
C ALA A 106 -0.21 -24.33 1.11
N ASP A 107 -1.09 -25.21 1.60
CA ASP A 107 -2.32 -24.81 2.26
C ASP A 107 -2.03 -23.95 3.48
N GLU A 108 -1.16 -24.42 4.39
CA GLU A 108 -0.74 -23.67 5.58
C GLU A 108 -0.19 -22.28 5.22
N ILE A 109 0.76 -22.22 4.27
CA ILE A 109 1.43 -20.97 3.88
C ILE A 109 0.46 -19.97 3.27
N LEU A 110 -0.41 -20.41 2.37
CA LEU A 110 -1.35 -19.51 1.67
C LEU A 110 -2.41 -18.95 2.63
N HIS A 111 -2.91 -19.76 3.56
CA HIS A 111 -3.82 -19.29 4.60
C HIS A 111 -3.12 -18.36 5.58
N ASP A 112 -1.89 -18.67 6.00
CA ASP A 112 -1.11 -17.79 6.87
C ASP A 112 -0.85 -16.44 6.23
N TYR A 113 -0.49 -16.44 4.95
CA TYR A 113 -0.29 -15.22 4.17
C TYR A 113 -1.57 -14.38 4.07
N ALA A 114 -2.69 -15.00 3.68
CA ALA A 114 -3.97 -14.30 3.62
C ALA A 114 -4.39 -13.75 5.00
N ARG A 115 -4.14 -14.51 6.07
CA ARG A 115 -4.44 -14.11 7.45
C ARG A 115 -3.65 -12.88 7.87
N VAL A 116 -2.33 -12.84 7.63
CA VAL A 116 -1.51 -11.68 8.04
C VAL A 116 -1.83 -10.45 7.20
N LEU A 117 -2.15 -10.60 5.91
CA LEU A 117 -2.60 -9.47 5.08
C LEU A 117 -3.95 -8.90 5.55
N ARG A 118 -4.90 -9.75 5.96
CA ARG A 118 -6.21 -9.31 6.48
C ARG A 118 -6.13 -8.46 7.76
N ALA A 119 -5.02 -8.50 8.48
CA ALA A 119 -4.80 -7.61 9.63
C ALA A 119 -4.66 -6.13 9.19
N HIS A 120 -4.30 -5.88 7.94
CA HIS A 120 -4.00 -4.53 7.43
C HIS A 120 -4.87 -4.14 6.23
N TRP A 121 -5.38 -5.10 5.47
CA TRP A 121 -6.04 -4.87 4.18
C TRP A 121 -7.48 -5.40 4.14
N THR A 122 -8.27 -4.85 3.22
CA THR A 122 -9.62 -5.33 2.92
C THR A 122 -9.58 -6.67 2.18
N GLU A 123 -10.67 -7.44 2.21
CA GLU A 123 -10.74 -8.74 1.49
C GLU A 123 -10.44 -8.60 -0.01
N GLN A 124 -10.91 -7.51 -0.65
CA GLN A 124 -10.64 -7.26 -2.06
C GLN A 124 -9.14 -7.06 -2.34
N MET A 125 -8.45 -6.29 -1.51
CA MET A 125 -7.00 -6.06 -1.66
C MET A 125 -6.21 -7.36 -1.49
N VAL A 126 -6.59 -8.21 -0.52
CA VAL A 126 -5.95 -9.53 -0.34
C VAL A 126 -6.16 -10.41 -1.58
N VAL A 127 -7.37 -10.41 -2.16
CA VAL A 127 -7.66 -11.16 -3.38
C VAL A 127 -6.85 -10.65 -4.58
N GLU A 128 -6.70 -9.33 -4.72
CA GLU A 128 -5.91 -8.72 -5.79
C GLU A 128 -4.43 -9.06 -5.66
N ASP A 129 -3.88 -9.05 -4.45
CA ASP A 129 -2.49 -9.45 -4.17
C ASP A 129 -2.25 -10.94 -4.50
N LEU A 130 -3.14 -11.83 -4.04
CA LEU A 130 -3.05 -13.27 -4.34
C LEU A 130 -3.05 -13.54 -5.85
N LYS A 131 -3.81 -12.75 -6.62
CA LYS A 131 -3.85 -12.83 -8.10
C LYS A 131 -2.64 -12.21 -8.77
N GLY A 132 -2.03 -11.20 -8.15
CA GLY A 132 -0.90 -10.48 -8.70
C GLY A 132 0.42 -11.05 -8.20
N GLU A 133 0.84 -10.58 -7.03
CA GLU A 133 2.16 -10.78 -6.45
C GLU A 133 2.45 -12.27 -6.18
N THR A 134 1.48 -13.01 -5.64
CA THR A 134 1.68 -14.43 -5.33
C THR A 134 1.84 -15.26 -6.62
N ILE A 135 1.08 -14.95 -7.68
CA ILE A 135 1.23 -15.58 -9.00
C ILE A 135 2.57 -15.22 -9.64
N GLN A 136 2.99 -13.95 -9.57
CA GLN A 136 4.29 -13.53 -10.08
C GLN A 136 5.44 -14.22 -9.34
N LEU A 137 5.32 -14.35 -8.01
CA LEU A 137 6.30 -15.07 -7.20
C LEU A 137 6.39 -16.56 -7.58
N MET A 138 5.27 -17.22 -7.88
CA MET A 138 5.30 -18.59 -8.41
C MET A 138 6.06 -18.67 -9.74
N ASN A 139 5.79 -17.74 -10.67
CA ASN A 139 6.42 -17.75 -11.99
C ASN A 139 7.95 -17.50 -11.93
N ARG A 140 8.42 -16.65 -11.01
CA ARG A 140 9.86 -16.33 -10.86
C ARG A 140 10.63 -17.33 -9.99
N SER A 141 9.93 -18.18 -9.23
CA SER A 141 10.56 -19.16 -8.37
C SER A 141 10.99 -20.38 -9.18
N GLY A 142 12.29 -20.66 -9.23
CA GLY A 142 12.80 -21.81 -10.00
C GLY A 142 12.40 -23.18 -9.44
N ASN A 143 11.96 -23.24 -8.17
CA ASN A 143 11.50 -24.47 -7.53
C ASN A 143 10.61 -24.19 -6.30
N TRP A 144 9.97 -25.25 -5.79
CA TRP A 144 9.09 -25.22 -4.62
C TRP A 144 9.77 -24.69 -3.34
N SER A 145 11.01 -25.11 -3.04
CA SER A 145 11.72 -24.63 -1.84
C SER A 145 11.92 -23.13 -1.88
N THR A 146 12.31 -22.59 -3.04
CA THR A 146 12.52 -21.16 -3.25
C THR A 146 11.21 -20.39 -3.07
N TRP A 147 10.12 -20.85 -3.69
CA TRP A 147 8.80 -20.24 -3.52
C TRP A 147 8.36 -20.23 -2.05
N THR A 148 8.48 -21.37 -1.37
CA THR A 148 8.15 -21.55 0.05
C THR A 148 8.94 -20.58 0.93
N SER A 149 10.25 -20.45 0.68
CA SER A 149 11.13 -19.55 1.43
C SER A 149 10.69 -18.09 1.30
N TYR A 150 10.40 -17.64 0.07
CA TYR A 150 9.92 -16.27 -0.16
C TYR A 150 8.57 -16.00 0.48
N MET A 151 7.61 -16.93 0.37
CA MET A 151 6.31 -16.77 1.02
C MET A 151 6.45 -16.67 2.55
N ARG A 152 7.29 -17.51 3.17
CA ARG A 152 7.55 -17.43 4.62
C ARG A 152 8.20 -16.10 5.00
N HIS A 153 9.13 -15.60 4.19
CA HIS A 153 9.74 -14.30 4.41
C HIS A 153 8.72 -13.16 4.34
N TRP A 154 7.86 -13.17 3.31
CA TRP A 154 6.77 -12.19 3.18
C TRP A 154 5.83 -12.22 4.37
N ILE A 155 5.43 -13.41 4.84
CA ILE A 155 4.58 -13.56 6.03
C ILE A 155 5.25 -12.91 7.26
N GLU A 156 6.54 -13.18 7.48
CA GLU A 156 7.28 -12.63 8.61
C GLU A 156 7.47 -11.10 8.51
N ASP A 157 7.66 -10.57 7.31
CA ASP A 157 7.76 -9.12 7.09
C ASP A 157 6.41 -8.43 7.33
N ILE A 158 5.31 -9.02 6.87
CA ILE A 158 3.96 -8.48 7.09
C ILE A 158 3.58 -8.52 8.57
N LYS A 159 3.96 -9.57 9.32
CA LYS A 159 3.74 -9.61 10.77
C LYS A 159 4.44 -8.46 11.51
N LYS A 160 5.46 -7.86 10.91
CA LYS A 160 6.18 -6.69 11.45
C LYS A 160 5.59 -5.37 10.95
N TRP A 161 4.65 -5.38 10.00
CA TRP A 161 3.98 -4.16 9.58
C TRP A 161 3.23 -3.54 10.76
N GLY A 162 3.50 -2.27 11.03
CA GLY A 162 2.91 -1.56 12.18
C GLY A 162 3.61 -1.84 13.52
N GLN A 163 4.69 -2.62 13.56
CA GLN A 163 5.67 -2.45 14.64
C GLN A 163 6.35 -1.09 14.38
N GLU A 164 5.83 -0.03 15.02
CA GLU A 164 6.59 1.21 15.18
C GLU A 164 7.98 0.84 15.71
N ASP A 165 9.03 1.50 15.21
CA ASP A 165 10.33 1.45 15.88
C ASP A 165 10.10 1.76 17.36
N THR A 166 10.17 0.73 18.21
CA THR A 166 9.90 0.85 19.67
C THR A 166 10.88 1.79 20.37
N VAL A 167 11.94 2.20 19.67
CA VAL A 167 12.90 3.20 20.09
C VAL A 167 12.30 4.59 19.92
N SER A 168 11.67 5.08 20.98
CA SER A 168 11.28 6.49 21.05
C SER A 168 12.52 7.37 21.28
N VAL A 169 12.63 8.46 20.50
CA VAL A 169 13.68 9.47 20.66
C VAL A 169 13.58 10.09 22.05
N GLN A 170 14.60 9.86 22.88
CA GLN A 170 14.73 10.47 24.21
C GLN A 170 15.23 11.91 24.07
N GLN A 171 14.52 12.86 24.68
CA GLN A 171 14.83 14.29 24.60
C GLN A 171 14.17 15.06 25.75
N SER A 172 14.66 16.26 26.05
CA SER A 172 14.27 17.10 27.19
C SER A 172 13.60 18.42 26.79
N GLY A 173 13.30 18.63 25.51
CA GLY A 173 12.61 19.83 25.03
C GLY A 173 13.49 21.08 24.94
N THR A 174 14.81 20.94 24.85
CA THR A 174 15.76 22.07 25.00
C THR A 174 15.54 23.19 23.99
N ILE A 175 15.35 22.86 22.70
CA ILE A 175 15.09 23.85 21.65
C ILE A 175 13.58 24.10 21.53
N LEU A 176 12.81 23.03 21.32
CA LEU A 176 11.35 23.07 21.16
C LEU A 176 10.68 22.31 22.32
N PRO A 177 9.83 22.93 23.16
CA PRO A 177 9.16 22.22 24.25
C PRO A 177 8.10 21.26 23.71
N ASP A 178 7.89 20.15 24.39
CA ASP A 178 6.88 19.13 24.02
C ASP A 178 5.47 19.71 23.90
N ALA A 179 5.12 20.66 24.78
CA ALA A 179 3.85 21.39 24.72
C ALA A 179 3.62 22.12 23.38
N LEU A 180 4.69 22.41 22.63
CA LEU A 180 4.59 23.06 21.34
C LEU A 180 4.05 22.11 20.26
N TYR A 181 4.44 20.83 20.30
CA TYR A 181 4.27 19.91 19.17
C TYR A 181 3.57 18.58 19.49
N ASN A 182 3.31 18.24 20.75
CA ASN A 182 2.69 16.95 21.14
C ASN A 182 1.32 16.67 20.49
N CYS A 183 0.58 17.71 20.08
CA CYS A 183 -0.72 17.58 19.42
C CYS A 183 -0.63 17.56 17.88
N LEU A 184 0.58 17.65 17.30
CA LEU A 184 0.78 17.72 15.85
C LEU A 184 0.85 16.33 15.20
N GLN A 185 0.91 16.27 13.88
CA GLN A 185 1.11 15.01 13.15
C GLN A 185 2.48 14.37 13.46
N SER A 186 2.55 13.04 13.46
CA SER A 186 3.71 12.26 13.90
C SER A 186 5.02 12.59 13.17
N ASN A 187 4.94 12.91 11.88
CA ASN A 187 6.07 13.35 11.08
C ASN A 187 6.69 14.66 11.59
N ILE A 188 5.86 15.65 11.99
CA ILE A 188 6.34 16.93 12.55
C ILE A 188 6.85 16.72 13.97
N GLN A 189 6.16 15.91 14.78
CA GLN A 189 6.63 15.54 16.12
C GLN A 189 8.01 14.89 16.08
N SER A 190 8.22 13.98 15.12
CA SER A 190 9.49 13.28 14.95
C SER A 190 10.64 14.26 14.66
N LEU A 191 10.43 15.24 13.77
CA LEU A 191 11.43 16.29 13.50
C LEU A 191 11.74 17.12 14.76
N CYS A 192 10.72 17.52 15.53
CA CYS A 192 10.92 18.29 16.75
C CYS A 192 11.73 17.49 17.80
N LYS A 193 11.37 16.22 18.01
CA LYS A 193 12.10 15.32 18.91
C LYS A 193 13.56 15.13 18.46
N GLN A 194 13.78 14.94 17.16
CA GLN A 194 15.14 14.81 16.61
C GLN A 194 15.97 16.08 16.77
N ILE A 195 15.39 17.27 16.61
CA ILE A 195 16.07 18.56 16.86
C ILE A 195 16.54 18.64 18.31
N ASN A 196 15.66 18.33 19.27
CA ASN A 196 16.04 18.37 20.68
C ASN A 196 17.09 17.30 21.01
N ALA A 197 16.87 16.05 20.61
CA ALA A 197 17.79 14.95 20.91
C ALA A 197 19.18 15.17 20.30
N SER A 198 19.25 15.63 19.04
CA SER A 198 20.54 15.91 18.40
C SER A 198 21.28 17.04 19.11
N TYR A 199 20.59 18.11 19.53
CA TYR A 199 21.22 19.19 20.29
C TYR A 199 21.72 18.72 21.66
N GLU A 200 20.89 17.96 22.39
CA GLU A 200 21.18 17.47 23.74
C GLU A 200 22.30 16.43 23.76
N ASN A 201 22.52 15.73 22.64
CA ASN A 201 23.60 14.75 22.46
C ASN A 201 24.83 15.32 21.71
N ASN A 202 24.95 16.66 21.61
CA ASN A 202 26.07 17.35 20.97
C ASN A 202 26.27 17.06 19.47
N LEU A 203 25.21 16.64 18.76
CA LEU A 203 25.19 16.43 17.32
C LEU A 203 24.74 17.71 16.61
N PHE A 204 25.54 18.76 16.69
CA PHE A 204 25.14 20.11 16.29
C PHE A 204 24.94 20.27 14.78
N ASP A 205 25.76 19.64 13.93
CA ASP A 205 25.52 19.64 12.49
C ASP A 205 24.19 18.98 12.14
N CYS A 206 23.87 17.83 12.77
CA CYS A 206 22.58 17.18 12.62
C CYS A 206 21.45 18.10 13.10
N THR A 207 21.63 18.77 14.23
CA THR A 207 20.66 19.73 14.78
C THR A 207 20.34 20.81 13.76
N ALA A 208 21.36 21.47 13.20
CA ALA A 208 21.19 22.56 12.23
C ALA A 208 20.51 22.09 10.93
N VAL A 209 20.86 20.89 10.43
CA VAL A 209 20.23 20.31 9.24
C VAL A 209 18.75 20.02 9.46
N ILE A 210 18.38 19.44 10.61
CA ILE A 210 16.98 19.12 10.91
C ILE A 210 16.20 20.41 11.22
N MET A 211 16.81 21.40 11.86
CA MET A 211 16.21 22.72 12.06
C MET A 211 15.83 23.38 10.72
N ARG A 212 16.74 23.32 9.73
CA ARG A 212 16.47 23.79 8.36
C ARG A 212 15.33 23.02 7.70
N ARG A 213 15.31 21.69 7.84
CA ARG A 213 14.27 20.83 7.26
C ARG A 213 12.87 21.14 7.83
N LEU A 214 12.76 21.30 9.14
CA LEU A 214 11.49 21.66 9.79
C LEU A 214 11.01 23.04 9.34
N LEU A 215 11.91 24.03 9.26
CA LEU A 215 11.60 25.38 8.77
C LEU A 215 11.05 25.33 7.34
N GLU A 216 11.72 24.62 6.43
CA GLU A 216 11.29 24.45 5.04
C GLU A 216 9.93 23.77 4.93
N SER A 217 9.73 22.68 5.68
CA SER A 217 8.47 21.92 5.67
C SER A 217 7.29 22.78 6.14
N LEU A 218 7.47 23.55 7.23
CA LEU A 218 6.41 24.42 7.74
C LEU A 218 6.14 25.61 6.82
N LEU A 219 7.16 26.17 6.16
CA LEU A 219 6.95 27.20 5.15
C LEU A 219 6.08 26.68 4.02
N VAL A 220 6.42 25.53 3.41
CA VAL A 220 5.61 24.90 2.35
C VAL A 220 4.16 24.70 2.81
N LEU A 221 3.95 24.15 4.02
CA LEU A 221 2.62 23.94 4.57
C LEU A 221 1.84 25.26 4.78
N CYS A 222 2.51 26.37 5.12
CA CYS A 222 1.85 27.68 5.18
C CYS A 222 1.36 28.14 3.81
N TYR A 223 2.16 27.98 2.75
CA TYR A 223 1.75 28.33 1.38
C TYR A 223 0.57 27.48 0.90
N GLN A 224 0.59 26.18 1.21
CA GLN A 224 -0.52 25.25 0.91
C GLN A 224 -1.79 25.65 1.66
N ASN A 225 -1.70 25.89 2.97
CA ASN A 225 -2.83 26.27 3.81
C ASN A 225 -3.44 27.62 3.41
N THR A 226 -2.64 28.53 2.85
CA THR A 226 -3.10 29.85 2.37
C THR A 226 -3.49 29.86 0.89
N GLY A 227 -3.39 28.72 0.19
CA GLY A 227 -3.82 28.58 -1.21
C GLY A 227 -2.92 29.27 -2.24
N ILE A 228 -1.67 29.57 -1.88
CA ILE A 228 -0.70 30.31 -2.72
C ILE A 228 0.53 29.48 -3.07
N GLU A 229 0.44 28.14 -2.98
CA GLU A 229 1.57 27.23 -3.27
C GLU A 229 2.22 27.46 -4.64
N ALA A 230 1.45 27.90 -5.64
CA ALA A 230 1.97 28.23 -6.97
C ALA A 230 3.14 29.24 -6.95
N ASP A 231 3.20 30.13 -5.95
CA ASP A 231 4.27 31.14 -5.79
C ASP A 231 5.64 30.53 -5.47
N ILE A 232 5.66 29.28 -5.00
CA ILE A 232 6.88 28.55 -4.60
C ILE A 232 7.15 27.32 -5.47
N MET A 233 6.40 27.14 -6.56
CA MET A 233 6.65 26.09 -7.54
C MET A 233 7.67 26.55 -8.59
N ASP A 234 8.41 25.59 -9.15
CA ASP A 234 9.26 25.84 -10.30
C ASP A 234 8.43 26.12 -11.57
N LYS A 235 9.11 26.43 -12.69
CA LYS A 235 8.43 26.73 -13.96
C LYS A 235 7.61 25.55 -14.51
N SER A 236 7.90 24.33 -14.09
CA SER A 236 7.19 23.13 -14.52
C SER A 236 5.93 22.86 -13.70
N GLY A 237 5.81 23.48 -12.51
CA GLY A 237 4.75 23.18 -11.56
C GLY A 237 4.88 21.80 -10.91
N CYS A 238 6.03 21.14 -11.04
CA CYS A 238 6.26 19.78 -10.51
C CYS A 238 7.02 19.79 -9.18
N TYR A 239 7.94 20.74 -8.99
CA TYR A 239 8.82 20.79 -7.83
C TYR A 239 8.77 22.15 -7.13
N HIS A 240 8.97 22.16 -5.81
CA HIS A 240 9.21 23.40 -5.07
C HIS A 240 10.57 24.00 -5.44
N ILE A 241 10.65 25.33 -5.48
CA ILE A 241 11.90 26.05 -5.63
C ILE A 241 12.78 25.91 -4.38
N THR A 242 14.06 26.28 -4.49
CA THR A 242 14.99 26.17 -3.36
C THR A 242 14.56 27.01 -2.15
N LEU A 243 14.86 26.55 -0.94
CA LEU A 243 14.54 27.25 0.32
C LEU A 243 14.95 28.73 0.34
N ASP A 244 16.08 29.10 -0.27
CA ASP A 244 16.51 30.50 -0.37
C ASP A 244 15.49 31.38 -1.12
N LYS A 245 14.91 30.84 -2.21
CA LYS A 245 13.88 31.52 -2.98
C LYS A 245 12.53 31.53 -2.25
N ILE A 246 12.20 30.44 -1.55
CA ILE A 246 10.99 30.38 -0.70
C ILE A 246 11.05 31.44 0.39
N ILE A 247 12.18 31.57 1.09
CA ILE A 247 12.39 32.58 2.13
C ILE A 247 12.25 33.99 1.56
N LYS A 248 12.91 34.29 0.43
CA LYS A 248 12.79 35.58 -0.25
C LYS A 248 11.34 35.94 -0.63
N ASN A 249 10.56 34.96 -1.10
CA ASN A 249 9.14 35.17 -1.36
C ASN A 249 8.40 35.44 -0.03
N ALA A 250 8.61 34.59 0.98
CA ALA A 250 7.93 34.68 2.28
C ALA A 250 8.18 36.01 3.02
N GLU A 251 9.37 36.59 2.86
CA GLU A 251 9.74 37.91 3.38
C GLU A 251 8.91 39.06 2.80
N GLN A 252 8.34 38.90 1.62
CA GLN A 252 7.62 39.94 0.90
C GLN A 252 6.14 39.59 0.69
N ASN A 253 5.75 38.36 1.01
CA ASN A 253 4.41 37.83 0.74
C ASN A 253 3.37 38.41 1.71
N LYS A 254 2.47 39.24 1.16
CA LYS A 254 1.42 39.93 1.92
C LYS A 254 0.32 38.98 2.40
N THR A 255 0.08 37.87 1.71
CA THR A 255 -0.94 36.88 2.08
C THR A 255 -0.45 36.02 3.24
N LEU A 256 0.83 35.60 3.20
CA LEU A 256 1.45 34.87 4.29
C LEU A 256 1.59 35.72 5.55
N ALA A 257 1.88 37.02 5.38
CA ALA A 257 1.93 38.04 6.44
C ALA A 257 2.72 37.59 7.69
N LEU A 258 3.95 37.13 7.49
CA LEU A 258 4.84 36.74 8.59
C LEU A 258 5.25 37.94 9.43
N SER A 259 5.53 37.75 10.71
CA SER A 259 6.00 38.80 11.61
C SER A 259 7.35 39.39 11.18
N ALA A 260 7.62 40.64 11.55
CA ALA A 260 8.83 41.33 11.14
C ALA A 260 10.13 40.61 11.57
N ASN A 261 10.12 39.95 12.74
CA ASN A 261 11.26 39.19 13.22
C ASN A 261 11.45 37.91 12.39
N THR A 262 10.38 37.16 12.15
CA THR A 262 10.44 35.94 11.32
C THR A 262 11.00 36.23 9.94
N ARG A 263 10.54 37.31 9.29
CA ARG A 263 11.07 37.72 7.98
C ARG A 263 12.57 38.01 8.01
N LYS A 264 13.09 38.60 9.09
CA LYS A 264 14.51 38.96 9.20
C LYS A 264 15.43 37.79 9.58
N GLU A 265 14.89 36.77 10.27
CA GLU A 265 15.71 35.80 10.99
C GLU A 265 15.68 34.38 10.40
N MET A 266 14.72 34.05 9.53
CA MET A 266 14.64 32.72 8.90
C MET A 266 15.92 32.33 8.14
N ALA A 267 16.57 33.29 7.48
CA ALA A 267 17.78 33.05 6.70
C ALA A 267 18.92 32.45 7.54
N ILE A 268 18.98 32.77 8.84
CA ILE A 268 20.00 32.25 9.77
C ILE A 268 19.96 30.72 9.80
N PHE A 269 18.78 30.13 9.91
CA PHE A 269 18.63 28.67 10.02
C PHE A 269 18.80 27.95 8.70
N LYS A 270 18.50 28.62 7.58
CA LYS A 270 18.86 28.16 6.24
C LYS A 270 20.39 28.09 6.09
N ASP A 271 21.10 29.15 6.48
CA ASP A 271 22.56 29.22 6.37
C ASP A 271 23.27 28.23 7.30
N LEU A 272 22.87 28.15 8.58
CA LEU A 272 23.40 27.16 9.53
C LEU A 272 23.26 25.73 9.00
N GLY A 273 22.08 25.36 8.50
CA GLY A 273 21.86 24.03 7.93
C GLY A 273 22.65 23.79 6.64
N ASN A 274 22.78 24.80 5.78
CA ASN A 274 23.59 24.68 4.56
C ASN A 274 25.09 24.51 4.87
N TYR A 275 25.61 25.25 5.86
CA TYR A 275 27.01 25.11 6.28
C TYR A 275 27.26 23.72 6.83
N SER A 276 26.41 23.26 7.75
CA SER A 276 26.49 21.94 8.38
C SER A 276 26.39 20.79 7.37
N ALA A 277 25.65 20.98 6.27
CA ALA A 277 25.47 19.94 5.24
C ALA A 277 26.58 19.91 4.17
N HIS A 278 27.20 21.04 3.85
CA HIS A 278 27.97 21.17 2.61
C HIS A 278 29.36 21.81 2.74
N LYS A 279 29.68 22.45 3.87
CA LYS A 279 30.97 23.13 4.03
C LYS A 279 32.00 22.17 4.64
N ILE A 280 32.95 21.75 3.82
CA ILE A 280 34.02 20.79 4.18
C ILE A 280 34.82 21.22 5.43
N TRP A 281 35.08 22.51 5.58
CA TRP A 281 35.91 23.07 6.66
C TRP A 281 35.10 23.74 7.77
N TYR A 282 33.86 23.28 7.99
CA TYR A 282 32.96 23.80 9.01
C TYR A 282 32.30 22.63 9.75
N ASN A 283 32.32 22.69 11.07
CA ASN A 283 31.48 21.87 11.93
C ASN A 283 30.69 22.81 12.83
N CYS A 284 29.38 22.63 12.88
CA CYS A 284 28.54 23.42 13.76
C CYS A 284 28.88 23.11 15.22
N THR A 285 28.92 24.14 16.06
CA THR A 285 29.14 24.02 17.49
C THR A 285 27.92 24.44 18.28
N GLN A 286 27.90 24.12 19.58
CA GLN A 286 26.84 24.58 20.47
C GLN A 286 26.68 26.10 20.43
N GLN A 287 27.78 26.85 20.31
CA GLN A 287 27.78 28.31 20.33
C GLN A 287 27.18 28.92 19.06
N ASP A 288 27.16 28.17 17.96
CA ASP A 288 26.52 28.61 16.71
C ASP A 288 25.00 28.47 16.77
N ILE A 289 24.47 27.58 17.63
CA ILE A 289 23.02 27.34 17.76
C ILE A 289 22.42 28.04 18.99
N LYS A 290 23.10 27.96 20.14
CA LYS A 290 22.57 28.40 21.45
C LYS A 290 22.03 29.84 21.46
N PRO A 291 22.71 30.84 20.87
CA PRO A 291 22.20 32.22 20.84
C PRO A 291 20.91 32.39 20.03
N HIS A 292 20.60 31.44 19.14
CA HIS A 292 19.49 31.51 18.19
C HIS A 292 18.28 30.64 18.59
N ILE A 293 18.36 29.88 19.68
CA ILE A 293 17.28 28.96 20.10
C ILE A 293 15.93 29.67 20.26
N LEU A 294 15.91 30.81 20.96
CA LEU A 294 14.66 31.56 21.18
C LEU A 294 14.07 32.05 19.85
N LYS A 295 14.93 32.57 18.96
CA LYS A 295 14.53 33.04 17.62
C LYS A 295 13.96 31.92 16.78
N TYR A 296 14.59 30.74 16.85
CA TYR A 296 14.10 29.56 16.15
C TYR A 296 12.72 29.17 16.66
N ARG A 297 12.54 29.09 17.98
CA ARG A 297 11.27 28.74 18.60
C ARG A 297 10.15 29.68 18.17
N THR A 298 10.38 31.00 18.21
CA THR A 298 9.34 31.97 17.83
C THR A 298 8.94 31.84 16.37
N ILE A 299 9.90 31.59 15.47
CA ILE A 299 9.64 31.35 14.04
C ILE A 299 8.82 30.07 13.85
N ILE A 300 9.27 28.95 14.43
CA ILE A 300 8.62 27.65 14.24
C ILE A 300 7.20 27.65 14.81
N GLU A 301 6.99 28.27 15.97
CA GLU A 301 5.66 28.40 16.56
C GLU A 301 4.72 29.25 15.68
N GLU A 302 5.19 30.40 15.16
CA GLU A 302 4.39 31.21 14.22
C GLU A 302 4.00 30.39 12.97
N LEU A 303 4.96 29.67 12.38
CA LEU A 303 4.72 28.86 11.19
C LEU A 303 3.80 27.66 11.49
N MET A 304 3.86 27.06 12.67
CA MET A 304 2.93 25.99 13.08
C MET A 304 1.47 26.48 13.10
N TYR A 305 1.22 27.69 13.60
CA TYR A 305 -0.14 28.27 13.56
C TYR A 305 -0.56 28.64 12.13
N LYS A 306 0.33 29.29 11.36
CA LYS A 306 0.01 29.74 9.98
C LYS A 306 -0.16 28.59 8.98
N SER A 307 0.52 27.46 9.20
CA SER A 307 0.34 26.24 8.40
C SER A 307 -0.94 25.47 8.73
N GLY A 308 -1.67 25.85 9.79
CA GLY A 308 -2.89 25.16 10.20
C GLY A 308 -2.66 23.81 10.86
N VAL A 309 -1.40 23.38 11.04
CA VAL A 309 -1.07 22.13 11.75
C VAL A 309 -1.31 22.26 13.25
N LYS A 310 -1.17 23.48 13.79
CA LYS A 310 -1.49 23.84 15.16
C LYS A 310 -2.68 24.79 15.18
N LYS A 311 -3.68 24.47 16.00
CA LYS A 311 -4.88 25.29 16.24
C LYS A 311 -4.73 26.11 17.50
#